data_AF-A0A8J7Q636-F1
#
_entry.id   AF-A0A8J7Q636-F1
#
_cell.length_a   1.000
_cell.length_b   1.000
_cell.length_c   1.000
_cell.angle_alpha   90.00
_cell.angle_beta   90.00
_cell.angle_gamma   90.00
#
_symmetry.space_group_name_H-M   'P 1'
#
loop_
_entity.id
_entity.type
_entity.pdbx_description
1 polymer ?
#
loop_
_entity_poly.entity_id
_entity_poly.type
_entity_poly.pdbx_seq_one_letter_code
_entity_poly.pdbx_strand_id
1 'polypeptide(L)'
;MFFFAVLWAGTGLFGQEMSVNMGLIKTLIPNSSRVAVIFNPNGPAASSLTGEMEATSRDQSLMVIKVPITSIREIAPAMRNLASFEVDFMYLVEDKIITGTNSIKFVVKSTVKKGIPVFATTDNAFKGGALGRIDGSGDAAVLTINGKVQSRFNLQIPEGNNKIKIEE
;
A
#
# COMPACT_ATOMS: atom_id res chain seq x y z
N MET A 1 3.28 -22.70 19.04
CA MET A 1 2.50 -22.11 17.95
C MET A 1 1.92 -20.82 18.48
N PHE A 2 2.61 -19.69 18.30
CA PHE A 2 2.20 -18.40 18.85
C PHE A 2 1.34 -17.66 17.84
N PHE A 3 0.03 -17.64 18.06
CA PHE A 3 -0.88 -16.70 17.42
C PHE A 3 -0.79 -15.38 18.19
N PHE A 4 -0.18 -14.36 17.58
CA PHE A 4 -0.30 -12.99 18.06
C PHE A 4 -1.65 -12.43 17.61
N ALA A 5 -2.66 -12.55 18.48
CA ALA A 5 -3.86 -11.73 18.39
C ALA A 5 -3.52 -10.36 19.00
N VAL A 6 -3.22 -9.38 18.14
CA VAL A 6 -3.13 -7.98 18.58
C VAL A 6 -4.56 -7.46 18.74
N LEU A 7 -5.03 -7.44 19.99
CA LEU A 7 -6.27 -6.79 20.39
C LEU A 7 -5.98 -5.29 20.52
N TRP A 8 -6.31 -4.49 19.50
CA TRP A 8 -6.12 -3.04 19.55
C TRP A 8 -7.36 -2.40 20.20
N ALA A 9 -7.30 -2.19 21.52
CA ALA A 9 -8.30 -1.45 22.26
C ALA A 9 -7.80 -0.02 22.53
N GLY A 10 -8.47 0.97 21.93
CA GLY A 10 -8.52 2.34 22.42
C GLY A 10 -7.62 3.35 21.72
N THR A 11 -8.16 4.07 20.73
CA THR A 11 -8.24 5.55 20.62
C THR A 11 -8.58 5.96 19.18
N GLY A 12 -9.70 6.67 19.00
CA GLY A 12 -10.04 7.41 17.77
C GLY A 12 -10.43 6.57 16.53
N LEU A 13 -11.72 6.29 16.37
CA LEU A 13 -12.31 5.60 15.20
C LEU A 13 -12.37 6.44 13.91
N PHE A 14 -11.46 7.39 13.72
CA PHE A 14 -11.33 8.14 12.47
C PHE A 14 -9.86 8.17 12.06
N GLY A 15 -9.54 7.54 10.93
CA GLY A 15 -8.21 7.62 10.31
C GLY A 15 -7.19 6.59 10.80
N GLN A 16 -7.51 5.30 10.72
CA GLN A 16 -6.53 4.20 10.90
C GLN A 16 -6.53 3.20 9.76
N GLU A 17 -7.09 3.58 8.61
CA GLU A 17 -7.19 2.70 7.45
C GLU A 17 -5.81 2.24 7.00
N MET A 18 -4.83 3.15 6.95
CA MET A 18 -3.47 2.79 6.58
C MET A 18 -2.85 1.79 7.55
N SER A 19 -3.05 1.93 8.87
CA SER A 19 -2.47 1.02 9.87
C SER A 19 -2.99 -0.41 9.69
N VAL A 20 -4.31 -0.56 9.55
CA VAL A 20 -4.93 -1.87 9.27
C VAL A 20 -4.40 -2.46 7.97
N ASN A 21 -4.32 -1.65 6.92
CA ASN A 21 -3.84 -2.05 5.61
C ASN A 21 -2.37 -2.51 5.64
N MET A 22 -1.52 -1.79 6.36
CA MET A 22 -0.12 -2.19 6.53
C MET A 22 0.00 -3.47 7.35
N GLY A 23 -0.86 -3.67 8.35
CA GLY A 23 -0.95 -4.92 9.11
C GLY A 23 -1.24 -6.12 8.19
N LEU A 24 -2.22 -5.99 7.29
CA LEU A 24 -2.53 -7.01 6.28
C LEU A 24 -1.33 -7.25 5.34
N ILE A 25 -0.71 -6.20 4.82
CA ILE A 25 0.45 -6.32 3.91
C ILE A 25 1.64 -7.01 4.61
N LYS A 26 1.88 -6.69 5.89
CA LYS A 26 2.95 -7.32 6.68
C LYS A 26 2.72 -8.81 6.92
N THR A 27 1.50 -9.32 6.82
CA THR A 27 1.29 -10.78 6.82
C THR A 27 1.92 -11.48 5.60
N LEU A 28 2.09 -10.76 4.48
CA LEU A 28 2.74 -11.25 3.27
C LEU A 28 4.22 -10.90 3.21
N ILE A 29 4.59 -9.73 3.75
CA ILE A 29 5.96 -9.21 3.75
C ILE A 29 6.37 -8.87 5.20
N PRO A 30 6.57 -9.88 6.07
CA PRO A 30 6.74 -9.69 7.51
C PRO A 30 7.98 -8.88 7.88
N ASN A 31 9.03 -8.94 7.06
CA ASN A 31 10.30 -8.25 7.31
C ASN A 31 10.34 -6.85 6.68
N SER A 32 9.22 -6.34 6.17
CA SER A 32 9.19 -5.00 5.57
C SER A 32 9.37 -3.90 6.61
N SER A 33 10.26 -2.97 6.28
CA SER A 33 10.72 -1.87 7.10
C SER A 33 10.49 -0.50 6.44
N ARG A 34 10.31 -0.44 5.11
CA ARG A 34 10.21 0.82 4.35
C ARG A 34 9.09 0.74 3.32
N VAL A 35 8.10 1.63 3.41
CA VAL A 35 6.99 1.74 2.45
C VAL A 35 7.03 3.09 1.73
N ALA A 36 6.92 3.10 0.40
CA ALA A 36 6.65 4.34 -0.33
C ALA A 36 5.15 4.61 -0.40
N VAL A 37 4.75 5.85 -0.10
CA VAL A 37 3.37 6.32 -0.32
C VAL A 37 3.41 7.56 -1.18
N ILE A 38 2.86 7.45 -2.39
CA ILE A 38 2.66 8.58 -3.29
C ILE A 38 1.31 9.23 -3.00
N PHE A 39 1.31 10.54 -2.77
CA PHE A 39 0.10 11.28 -2.39
C PHE A 39 0.18 12.74 -2.82
N ASN A 40 -0.97 13.40 -2.87
CA ASN A 40 -1.06 14.83 -3.09
C ASN A 40 -1.16 15.58 -1.76
N PRO A 41 -0.16 16.40 -1.38
CA PRO A 41 -0.21 17.14 -0.11
C PRO A 41 -1.28 18.23 -0.09
N ASN A 42 -1.79 18.64 -1.25
CA ASN A 42 -2.88 19.61 -1.37
C ASN A 42 -4.25 18.94 -1.53
N GLY A 43 -4.30 17.60 -1.44
CA GLY A 43 -5.54 16.84 -1.52
C GLY A 43 -6.40 17.01 -0.26
N PRO A 44 -7.73 16.86 -0.37
CA PRO A 44 -8.64 17.04 0.77
C PRO A 44 -8.36 16.06 1.92
N ALA A 45 -7.81 14.88 1.62
CA ALA A 45 -7.46 13.86 2.62
C ALA A 45 -6.00 13.95 3.11
N ALA A 46 -5.20 14.92 2.64
CA ALA A 46 -3.76 14.95 2.88
C ALA A 46 -3.39 15.06 4.36
N SER A 47 -4.11 15.88 5.13
CA SER A 47 -3.87 16.06 6.57
C SER A 47 -4.11 14.76 7.35
N SER A 48 -5.26 14.11 7.11
CA SER A 48 -5.60 12.81 7.73
C SER A 48 -4.57 11.75 7.36
N LEU A 49 -4.24 11.63 6.07
CA LEU A 49 -3.29 10.65 5.60
C LEU A 49 -1.88 10.88 6.18
N THR A 50 -1.46 12.13 6.33
CA THR A 50 -0.16 12.45 6.94
C THR A 50 -0.10 12.00 8.40
N GLY A 51 -1.18 12.22 9.16
CA GLY A 51 -1.31 11.71 10.53
C GLY A 51 -1.31 10.18 10.58
N GLU A 52 -2.00 9.52 9.66
CA GLU A 52 -2.00 8.07 9.52
C GLU A 52 -0.61 7.49 9.22
N MET A 53 0.15 8.13 8.32
CA MET A 53 1.52 7.72 8.01
C MET A 53 2.43 7.83 9.24
N GLU A 54 2.24 8.86 10.06
CA GLU A 54 3.02 9.08 11.27
C GLU A 54 2.67 8.07 12.38
N ALA A 55 1.38 7.82 12.60
CA ALA A 55 0.92 6.80 13.53
C ALA A 55 1.42 5.40 13.11
N THR A 56 1.23 5.04 11.84
CA THR A 56 1.71 3.77 11.27
C THR A 56 3.22 3.61 11.43
N SER A 57 3.99 4.69 11.24
CA SER A 57 5.44 4.63 11.41
C SER A 57 5.87 4.31 12.83
N ARG A 58 5.15 4.85 13.81
CA ARG A 58 5.41 4.62 15.25
C ARG A 58 4.97 3.22 15.67
N ASP A 59 3.74 2.84 15.32
CA ASP A 59 3.08 1.66 15.88
C ASP A 59 3.57 0.35 15.25
N GLN A 60 4.00 0.39 13.99
CA GLN A 60 4.34 -0.80 13.22
C GLN A 60 5.82 -0.91 12.86
N SER A 61 6.69 -0.05 13.40
CA SER A 61 8.12 -0.02 13.06
C SER A 61 8.36 -0.01 11.54
N LEU A 62 7.58 0.78 10.80
CA LEU A 62 7.61 0.87 9.36
C LEU A 62 7.93 2.31 8.95
N MET A 63 9.06 2.55 8.30
CA MET A 63 9.39 3.89 7.79
C MET A 63 8.52 4.22 6.58
N VAL A 64 7.63 5.20 6.72
CA VAL A 64 6.82 5.69 5.60
C VAL A 64 7.59 6.76 4.82
N ILE A 65 8.03 6.41 3.61
CA ILE A 65 8.64 7.32 2.64
C ILE A 65 7.53 8.07 1.90
N LYS A 66 7.31 9.31 2.31
CA LYS A 66 6.37 10.27 1.70
C LYS A 66 6.87 10.69 0.31
N VAL A 67 6.11 10.39 -0.74
CA VAL A 67 6.38 10.82 -2.13
C VAL A 67 5.31 11.85 -2.55
N PRO A 68 5.49 13.14 -2.22
CA PRO A 68 4.50 14.16 -2.53
C PRO A 68 4.49 14.47 -4.02
N ILE A 69 3.31 14.60 -4.60
CA ILE A 69 3.09 15.09 -5.96
C ILE A 69 1.93 16.08 -6.02
N THR A 70 2.11 17.21 -6.71
CA THR A 70 1.05 18.22 -6.87
C THR A 70 0.48 18.27 -8.28
N SER A 71 1.09 17.54 -9.22
CA SER A 71 0.64 17.46 -10.61
C SER A 71 1.04 16.15 -11.29
N ILE A 72 0.32 15.78 -12.36
CA ILE A 72 0.61 14.58 -13.17
C ILE A 72 2.04 14.59 -13.74
N ARG A 73 2.60 15.78 -14.02
CA ARG A 73 3.94 15.95 -14.59
C ARG A 73 5.05 15.48 -13.64
N GLU A 74 4.78 15.45 -12.34
CA GLU A 74 5.74 15.02 -11.31
C GLU A 74 5.79 13.49 -11.14
N ILE A 75 4.79 12.77 -11.65
CA ILE A 75 4.71 11.31 -11.50
C ILE A 75 5.94 10.62 -12.11
N ALA A 76 6.30 10.94 -13.35
CA ALA A 76 7.42 10.27 -14.02
C ALA A 76 8.78 10.57 -13.35
N PRO A 77 9.13 11.82 -12.98
CA PRO A 77 10.27 12.11 -12.12
C PRO A 77 10.25 11.34 -10.77
N ALA A 78 9.11 11.35 -10.05
CA ALA A 78 8.99 10.68 -8.76
C ALA A 78 9.22 9.16 -8.89
N MET A 79 8.62 8.53 -9.90
CA MET A 79 8.81 7.10 -10.16
C MET A 79 10.24 6.78 -10.58
N ARG A 80 10.95 7.66 -11.31
CA ARG A 80 12.37 7.45 -11.63
C ARG A 80 13.24 7.39 -10.37
N ASN A 81 12.98 8.28 -9.42
CA ASN A 81 13.74 8.37 -8.16
C ASN A 81 13.36 7.27 -7.14
N LEU A 82 12.24 6.57 -7.33
CA LEU A 82 11.72 5.59 -6.36
C LEU A 82 12.74 4.52 -5.92
N ALA A 83 13.61 4.08 -6.84
CA ALA A 83 14.58 3.02 -6.55
C ALA A 83 15.66 3.49 -5.55
N SER A 84 15.95 4.78 -5.51
CA SER A 84 16.93 5.38 -4.60
C SER A 84 16.45 5.41 -3.15
N PHE A 85 15.18 5.11 -2.88
CA PHE A 85 14.63 5.11 -1.52
C PHE A 85 14.70 3.76 -0.80
N GLU A 86 15.12 2.69 -1.51
CA GLU A 86 15.24 1.33 -0.96
C GLU A 86 13.97 0.90 -0.23
N VAL A 87 12.82 0.98 -0.90
CA VAL A 87 11.52 0.62 -0.32
C VAL A 87 11.19 -0.84 -0.59
N ASP A 88 10.59 -1.50 0.40
CA ASP A 88 10.19 -2.90 0.33
C ASP A 88 8.91 -3.08 -0.48
N PHE A 89 8.03 -2.08 -0.43
CA PHE A 89 6.80 -2.04 -1.22
C PHE A 89 6.29 -0.61 -1.38
N MET A 90 5.37 -0.43 -2.33
CA MET A 90 4.63 0.81 -2.51
C MET A 90 3.17 0.62 -2.13
N TYR A 91 2.64 1.56 -1.37
CA TYR A 91 1.22 1.64 -1.06
C TYR A 91 0.60 2.84 -1.79
N LEU A 92 -0.36 2.55 -2.67
CA LEU A 92 -1.10 3.54 -3.45
C LEU A 92 -2.42 3.87 -2.76
N VAL A 93 -2.51 5.11 -2.30
CA VAL A 93 -3.76 5.70 -1.80
C VAL A 93 -4.56 6.30 -2.95
N GLU A 94 -5.86 6.45 -2.73
CA GLU A 94 -6.74 7.11 -3.68
C GLU A 94 -6.53 8.64 -3.66
N ASP A 95 -6.11 9.21 -4.79
CA ASP A 95 -6.02 10.66 -4.98
C ASP A 95 -6.35 11.02 -6.43
N LYS A 96 -7.06 12.13 -6.66
CA LYS A 96 -7.54 12.53 -7.99
C LYS A 96 -6.43 12.70 -9.05
N ILE A 97 -5.22 13.09 -8.65
CA ILE A 97 -4.07 13.23 -9.57
C ILE A 97 -3.55 11.85 -9.98
N ILE A 98 -3.59 10.90 -9.04
CA ILE A 98 -3.05 9.56 -9.18
C ILE A 98 -4.05 8.62 -9.85
N THR A 99 -5.34 8.73 -9.53
CA THR A 99 -6.40 7.78 -9.90
C THR A 99 -6.84 7.87 -11.34
N GLY A 100 -6.38 8.87 -12.09
CA GLY A 100 -6.52 8.88 -13.55
C GLY A 100 -5.99 7.57 -14.14
N THR A 101 -6.80 6.87 -14.93
CA THR A 101 -6.54 5.49 -15.41
C THR A 101 -5.16 5.31 -16.05
N ASN A 102 -4.64 6.32 -16.74
CA ASN A 102 -3.31 6.27 -17.35
C ASN A 102 -2.19 6.51 -16.33
N SER A 103 -2.38 7.46 -15.41
CA SER A 103 -1.42 7.78 -14.34
C SER A 103 -1.21 6.57 -13.42
N ILE A 104 -2.29 5.95 -12.95
CA ILE A 104 -2.21 4.82 -12.02
C ILE A 104 -1.54 3.61 -12.67
N LYS A 105 -1.87 3.30 -13.94
CA LYS A 105 -1.21 2.23 -14.70
C LYS A 105 0.28 2.52 -14.91
N PHE A 106 0.64 3.77 -15.17
CA PHE A 106 2.04 4.15 -15.32
C PHE A 106 2.83 3.99 -14.01
N VAL A 107 2.27 4.46 -12.89
CA VAL A 107 2.86 4.29 -11.55
C VAL A 107 3.08 2.81 -11.25
N VAL A 108 2.03 2.00 -11.33
CA VAL A 108 2.08 0.56 -11.06
C VAL A 108 3.14 -0.12 -11.92
N LYS A 109 3.09 0.06 -13.25
CA LYS A 109 4.05 -0.59 -14.16
C LYS A 109 5.48 -0.15 -13.91
N SER A 110 5.70 1.13 -13.62
CA SER A 110 7.04 1.67 -13.37
C SER A 110 7.63 1.11 -12.08
N THR A 111 6.82 0.97 -11.04
CA THR A 111 7.23 0.41 -9.74
C THR A 111 7.47 -1.10 -9.83
N VAL A 112 6.55 -1.85 -10.44
CA VAL A 112 6.70 -3.31 -10.61
C VAL A 112 7.90 -3.66 -11.49
N LYS A 113 8.20 -2.87 -12.54
CA LYS A 113 9.42 -3.05 -13.36
C LYS A 113 10.72 -2.91 -12.56
N LYS A 114 10.68 -2.23 -11.42
CA LYS A 114 11.82 -2.09 -10.51
C LYS A 114 11.90 -3.20 -9.46
N GLY A 115 11.03 -4.21 -9.54
CA GLY A 115 10.97 -5.28 -8.56
C GLY A 115 10.36 -4.85 -7.22
N ILE A 116 9.60 -3.75 -7.19
CA ILE A 116 8.91 -3.28 -5.98
C ILE A 116 7.43 -3.68 -6.09
N PRO A 117 6.89 -4.49 -5.15
CA PRO A 117 5.48 -4.83 -5.13
C PRO A 117 4.61 -3.62 -4.82
N VAL A 118 3.44 -3.55 -5.45
CA VAL A 118 2.48 -2.44 -5.30
C VAL A 118 1.19 -2.96 -4.69
N PHE A 119 0.76 -2.34 -3.61
CA PHE A 119 -0.54 -2.55 -2.98
C PHE A 119 -1.38 -1.28 -3.14
N ALA A 120 -2.67 -1.42 -3.41
CA ALA A 120 -3.55 -0.27 -3.66
C ALA A 120 -4.94 -0.47 -3.05
N THR A 121 -5.70 0.62 -2.93
CA THR A 121 -7.12 0.58 -2.51
C THR A 121 -8.09 0.63 -3.69
N THR A 122 -7.59 0.63 -4.93
CA THR A 122 -8.42 0.83 -6.12
C THR A 122 -8.29 -0.30 -7.13
N ASP A 123 -9.40 -0.60 -7.79
CA ASP A 123 -9.47 -1.63 -8.85
C ASP A 123 -8.63 -1.26 -10.09
N ASN A 124 -8.53 0.03 -10.41
CA ASN A 124 -7.72 0.50 -11.54
C ASN A 124 -6.22 0.19 -11.37
N ALA A 125 -5.69 0.26 -10.14
CA ALA A 125 -4.32 -0.15 -9.84
C ALA A 125 -4.15 -1.66 -9.94
N PHE A 126 -5.10 -2.42 -9.39
CA PHE A 126 -5.11 -3.88 -9.42
C PHE A 126 -5.09 -4.42 -10.85
N LYS A 127 -6.02 -3.97 -11.69
CA LYS A 127 -6.05 -4.24 -13.14
C LYS A 127 -4.84 -3.68 -13.89
N GLY A 128 -4.18 -2.68 -13.32
CA GLY A 128 -2.94 -2.10 -13.84
C GLY A 128 -1.69 -2.97 -13.61
N GLY A 129 -1.81 -4.05 -12.83
CA GLY A 129 -0.72 -4.95 -12.48
C GLY A 129 -0.17 -4.76 -11.06
N ALA A 130 -0.93 -4.13 -10.16
CA ALA A 130 -0.57 -4.11 -8.75
C ALA A 130 -0.66 -5.54 -8.19
N LEU A 131 0.20 -5.82 -7.22
CA LEU A 131 0.25 -7.14 -6.60
C LEU A 131 -1.01 -7.41 -5.77
N GLY A 132 -1.49 -6.39 -5.04
CA GLY A 132 -2.65 -6.55 -4.17
C GLY A 132 -3.57 -5.35 -4.17
N ARG A 133 -4.85 -5.61 -3.96
CA ARG A 133 -5.89 -4.62 -3.67
C ARG A 133 -6.43 -4.85 -2.28
N ILE A 134 -6.61 -3.77 -1.51
CA ILE A 134 -7.30 -3.84 -0.23
C ILE A 134 -8.70 -3.26 -0.42
N ASP A 135 -9.69 -4.09 -0.10
CA ASP A 135 -11.10 -3.78 -0.18
C ASP A 135 -11.68 -3.68 1.24
N GLY A 136 -12.67 -2.79 1.44
CA GLY A 136 -13.27 -2.55 2.76
C GLY A 136 -12.42 -1.64 3.65
N SER A 137 -12.82 -1.56 4.91
CA SER A 137 -12.19 -0.71 5.93
C SER A 137 -12.21 -1.38 7.30
N GLY A 138 -11.25 -1.02 8.15
CA GLY A 138 -11.14 -1.55 9.51
C GLY A 138 -11.17 -3.09 9.56
N ASP A 139 -12.01 -3.66 10.42
CA ASP A 139 -12.09 -5.12 10.58
C ASP A 139 -12.56 -5.87 9.34
N ALA A 140 -13.30 -5.18 8.45
CA ALA A 140 -13.79 -5.74 7.19
C ALA A 140 -12.76 -5.66 6.05
N ALA A 141 -11.57 -5.10 6.29
CA ALA A 141 -10.52 -5.00 5.29
C ALA A 141 -10.06 -6.40 4.82
N VAL A 142 -10.03 -6.60 3.51
CA VAL A 142 -9.60 -7.84 2.85
C VAL A 142 -8.55 -7.50 1.81
N LEU A 143 -7.42 -8.21 1.85
CA LEU A 143 -6.33 -8.12 0.89
C LEU A 143 -6.52 -9.17 -0.21
N THR A 144 -6.83 -8.72 -1.41
CA THR A 144 -6.92 -9.55 -2.62
C THR A 144 -5.60 -9.48 -3.39
N ILE A 145 -4.98 -10.62 -3.66
CA ILE A 145 -3.69 -10.77 -4.34
C ILE A 145 -3.89 -11.22 -5.77
N ASN A 146 -3.16 -10.60 -6.69
CA ASN A 146 -3.10 -10.98 -8.08
C ASN A 146 -2.15 -12.17 -8.25
N GLY A 147 -2.71 -13.36 -8.47
CA GLY A 147 -1.95 -14.61 -8.59
C GLY A 147 -0.93 -14.60 -9.73
N LYS A 148 -1.25 -13.94 -10.86
CA LYS A 148 -0.31 -13.76 -11.98
C LYS A 148 0.93 -12.94 -11.59
N VAL A 149 0.76 -11.94 -10.72
CA VAL A 149 1.84 -11.03 -10.28
C VAL A 149 2.62 -11.61 -9.10
N GLN A 150 1.97 -12.36 -8.21
CA GLN A 150 2.58 -12.95 -7.01
C GLN A 150 3.84 -13.76 -7.32
N SER A 151 3.83 -14.55 -8.39
CA SER A 151 4.96 -15.38 -8.81
C SER A 151 6.27 -14.60 -8.99
N ARG A 152 6.21 -13.29 -9.24
CA ARG A 152 7.38 -12.41 -9.39
C ARG A 152 8.03 -12.01 -8.07
N PHE A 153 7.29 -12.10 -6.97
CA PHE A 153 7.70 -11.57 -5.67
C PHE A 153 7.97 -12.66 -4.62
N ASN A 154 7.87 -13.94 -4.99
CA ASN A 154 8.13 -15.10 -4.13
C ASN A 154 7.50 -14.99 -2.73
N LEU A 155 6.25 -14.54 -2.68
CA LEU A 155 5.57 -14.25 -1.43
C LEU A 155 4.99 -15.51 -0.80
N GLN A 156 5.19 -15.63 0.50
CA GLN A 156 4.54 -16.64 1.33
C GLN A 156 3.15 -16.13 1.71
N ILE A 157 2.11 -16.75 1.18
CA ILE A 157 0.74 -16.46 1.57
C ILE A 157 0.40 -17.35 2.77
N PRO A 158 0.06 -16.79 3.93
CA PRO A 158 -0.37 -17.58 5.07
C PRO A 158 -1.66 -18.33 4.74
N GLU A 159 -1.63 -19.67 4.80
CA GLU A 159 -2.82 -20.49 4.62
C GLU A 159 -3.84 -20.23 5.75
N GLY A 160 -5.13 -20.22 5.42
CA GLY A 160 -6.22 -20.09 6.39
C GLY A 160 -6.54 -18.67 6.87
N ASN A 161 -5.88 -17.63 6.35
CA ASN A 161 -6.26 -16.24 6.66
C ASN A 161 -7.46 -15.79 5.79
N ASN A 162 -8.65 -15.72 6.39
CA ASN A 162 -9.89 -15.30 5.70
C ASN A 162 -9.87 -13.84 5.20
N LYS A 163 -8.92 -13.03 5.66
CA LYS A 163 -8.70 -11.65 5.19
C LYS A 163 -7.76 -11.57 3.98
N ILE A 164 -7.22 -12.70 3.50
CA ILE A 164 -6.39 -12.74 2.29
C ILE A 164 -7.08 -13.61 1.25
N LYS A 165 -7.28 -13.05 0.06
CA LYS A 165 -7.86 -13.75 -1.10
C LYS A 165 -6.87 -13.73 -2.25
N ILE A 166 -6.92 -14.74 -3.11
CA ILE A 166 -6.13 -14.79 -4.35
C ILE A 166 -7.10 -14.75 -5.51
N GLU A 167 -6.85 -13.85 -6.46
CA GLU A 167 -7.57 -13.75 -7.73
C GLU A 167 -6.59 -14.11 -8.87
N GLU A 168 -6.98 -15.07 -9.70
CA GLU A 168 -6.13 -15.63 -10.77
C GLU A 168 -5.98 -14.74 -12.00
#